data_AF-A0A7W1QDU9-F1
#
_entry.id   AF-A0A7W1QDU9-F1
#
_cell.length_a   1.000
_cell.length_b   1.000
_cell.length_c   1.000
_cell.angle_alpha   90.00
_cell.angle_beta   90.00
_cell.angle_gamma   90.00
#
_symmetry.space_group_name_H-M   'P 1'
#
loop_
_entity.id
_entity.type
_entity.pdbx_description
1 polymer ?
#
loop_
_entity_poly.entity_id
_entity_poly.type
_entity_poly.pdbx_seq_one_letter_code
_entity_poly.pdbx_strand_id
1 'polypeptide(L)'
;MASKREHDSYRDGYDEAWSAPQVPRPGYGDVLRALSRFERHSLRARIRLRLARGGVTFGTGADAMPFVVDPVPRVITADEWSKLGPGLEQRVAALEAFVQDVYESRRIVEAGVIPARAIDTAEGFEPELCGRLPEGVPAIGVAGLDVVRDREGRFLVLEDNLRTPSGFAYAAAARGALDLEPLPESDRRPFGEEAFAALGEALRQATPRGADPASAAVLTDGPQSSAYY
;
A
#
# COMPACT_ATOMS: atom_id res chain seq x y z
N MET A 1 10.99 -14.49 -39.67
CA MET A 1 10.43 -15.50 -38.74
C MET A 1 11.40 -15.67 -37.57
N ALA A 2 11.33 -14.77 -36.59
CA ALA A 2 12.10 -14.87 -35.35
C ALA A 2 11.22 -15.55 -34.30
N SER A 3 11.69 -16.70 -33.82
CA SER A 3 11.06 -17.53 -32.80
C SER A 3 10.79 -16.73 -31.52
N LYS A 4 9.53 -16.76 -31.06
CA LYS A 4 9.12 -16.38 -29.70
C LYS A 4 9.86 -17.30 -28.72
N ARG A 5 11.00 -16.86 -28.20
CA ARG A 5 11.60 -17.50 -27.02
C ARG A 5 10.79 -17.10 -25.78
N GLU A 6 10.03 -18.07 -25.31
CA GLU A 6 9.71 -18.41 -23.91
C GLU A 6 9.80 -17.28 -22.87
N HIS A 7 8.62 -16.83 -22.42
CA HIS A 7 8.39 -16.30 -21.07
C HIS A 7 7.78 -17.44 -20.23
N ASP A 8 8.52 -18.53 -20.00
CA ASP A 8 8.04 -19.70 -19.23
C ASP A 8 8.49 -19.68 -17.75
N SER A 9 9.22 -18.64 -17.34
CA SER A 9 9.83 -18.54 -15.99
C SER A 9 8.84 -18.21 -14.85
N TYR A 10 7.55 -18.06 -15.14
CA TYR A 10 6.53 -17.78 -14.12
C TYR A 10 5.71 -19.03 -13.73
N ARG A 11 5.95 -20.20 -14.35
CA ARG A 11 5.14 -21.41 -14.12
C ARG A 11 5.35 -22.09 -12.78
N ASP A 12 6.46 -21.83 -12.09
CA ASP A 12 6.80 -22.49 -10.82
C ASP A 12 6.42 -21.67 -9.57
N GLY A 13 5.73 -20.53 -9.75
CA GLY A 13 5.28 -19.66 -8.66
C GLY A 13 3.87 -19.98 -8.15
N TYR A 14 3.53 -19.44 -6.98
CA TYR A 14 2.16 -19.49 -6.47
C TYR A 14 1.24 -18.65 -7.37
N ASP A 15 0.32 -19.29 -8.10
CA ASP A 15 -0.72 -18.60 -8.86
C ASP A 15 -1.90 -18.23 -7.94
N GLU A 16 -2.24 -16.95 -7.91
CA GLU A 16 -3.31 -16.41 -7.06
C GLU A 16 -4.70 -16.86 -7.52
N ALA A 17 -4.90 -17.05 -8.82
CA ALA A 17 -6.20 -17.39 -9.38
C ALA A 17 -6.43 -18.90 -9.47
N TRP A 18 -5.39 -19.70 -9.65
CA TRP A 18 -5.48 -21.13 -9.94
C TRP A 18 -4.71 -21.97 -8.90
N SER A 19 -5.39 -22.96 -8.31
CA SER A 19 -4.74 -23.95 -7.44
C SER A 19 -4.15 -25.12 -8.23
N ALA A 20 -4.76 -25.42 -9.37
CA ALA A 20 -4.35 -26.36 -10.40
C ALA A 20 -4.97 -25.90 -11.73
N PRO A 21 -4.56 -26.46 -12.89
CA PRO A 21 -5.15 -26.09 -14.18
C PRO A 21 -6.68 -26.17 -14.15
N GLN A 22 -7.34 -25.05 -14.47
CA GLN A 22 -8.81 -24.90 -14.46
C GLN A 22 -9.50 -25.07 -13.10
N VAL A 23 -8.75 -25.15 -11.99
CA VAL A 23 -9.29 -25.21 -10.63
C VAL A 23 -9.06 -23.86 -9.93
N PRO A 24 -10.05 -22.94 -9.97
CA PRO A 24 -9.87 -21.60 -9.41
C PRO A 24 -9.75 -21.66 -7.89
N ARG A 25 -8.93 -20.77 -7.32
CA ARG A 25 -8.85 -20.57 -5.86
C ARG A 25 -10.12 -19.90 -5.32
N PRO A 26 -10.38 -20.00 -4.00
CA PRO A 26 -11.47 -19.27 -3.36
C PRO A 26 -11.47 -17.78 -3.75
N GLY A 27 -12.65 -17.23 -4.02
CA GLY A 27 -12.84 -15.84 -4.47
C GLY A 27 -12.58 -15.58 -5.95
N TYR A 28 -11.78 -16.41 -6.64
CA TYR A 28 -11.48 -16.21 -8.07
C TYR A 28 -12.53 -16.80 -9.02
N GLY A 29 -13.29 -17.82 -8.62
CA GLY A 29 -14.27 -18.48 -9.50
C GLY A 29 -15.29 -17.51 -10.10
N ASP A 30 -15.91 -16.66 -9.28
CA ASP A 30 -16.87 -15.65 -9.73
C ASP A 30 -16.20 -14.53 -10.55
N VAL A 31 -15.02 -14.09 -10.13
CA VAL A 31 -14.23 -13.06 -10.85
C VAL A 31 -13.92 -13.53 -12.27
N LEU A 32 -13.41 -14.75 -12.42
CA LEU A 32 -13.07 -15.34 -13.71
C LEU A 32 -14.30 -15.54 -14.60
N ARG A 33 -15.44 -15.97 -14.03
CA ARG A 33 -16.72 -16.08 -14.75
C ARG A 33 -17.27 -14.73 -15.21
N ALA A 34 -17.08 -13.67 -14.42
CA ALA A 34 -17.48 -12.32 -14.82
C ALA A 34 -16.59 -11.81 -15.95
N LEU A 35 -15.28 -11.95 -15.80
CA LEU A 35 -14.28 -11.52 -16.78
C LEU A 35 -14.41 -12.26 -18.12
N SER A 36 -14.83 -13.53 -18.13
CA SER A 36 -15.00 -14.31 -19.37
C SER A 36 -16.11 -13.77 -20.28
N ARG A 37 -16.98 -12.87 -19.78
CA ARG A 37 -18.04 -12.22 -20.56
C ARG A 37 -17.52 -11.04 -21.39
N PHE A 38 -16.28 -10.62 -21.18
CA PHE A 38 -15.70 -9.44 -21.82
C PHE A 38 -14.46 -9.79 -22.61
N GLU A 39 -14.26 -9.10 -23.73
CA GLU A 39 -12.96 -9.07 -24.37
C GLU A 39 -11.97 -8.27 -23.50
N ARG A 40 -10.82 -8.89 -23.18
CA ARG A 40 -9.79 -8.30 -22.30
C ARG A 40 -9.34 -6.91 -22.74
N HIS A 41 -9.20 -6.69 -24.05
CA HIS A 41 -8.76 -5.40 -24.58
C HIS A 41 -9.81 -4.31 -24.36
N SER A 42 -11.09 -4.63 -24.58
CA SER A 42 -12.22 -3.71 -24.39
C SER A 42 -12.37 -3.30 -22.91
N LEU A 43 -12.18 -4.25 -21.99
CA LEU A 43 -12.20 -3.96 -20.56
C LEU A 43 -11.05 -3.04 -20.13
N ARG A 44 -9.82 -3.33 -20.58
CA ARG A 44 -8.66 -2.46 -20.34
C ARG A 44 -8.85 -1.05 -20.91
N ALA A 45 -9.39 -0.94 -22.12
CA ALA A 45 -9.64 0.34 -22.77
C ALA A 45 -10.65 1.19 -22.00
N ARG A 46 -11.74 0.58 -21.50
CA ARG A 46 -12.74 1.25 -20.64
C ARG A 46 -12.12 1.79 -19.37
N ILE A 47 -11.38 0.95 -18.63
CA ILE A 47 -10.72 1.34 -17.38
C ILE A 47 -9.73 2.48 -17.64
N ARG A 48 -8.87 2.35 -18.67
CA ARG A 48 -7.92 3.39 -19.06
C ARG A 48 -8.61 4.71 -19.40
N LEU A 49 -9.72 4.67 -20.14
CA LEU A 49 -10.47 5.88 -20.48
C LEU A 49 -11.05 6.56 -19.23
N ARG A 50 -11.53 5.80 -18.24
CA ARG A 50 -12.00 6.37 -16.97
C ARG A 50 -10.88 7.02 -16.18
N LEU A 51 -9.75 6.34 -16.02
CA LEU A 51 -8.59 6.88 -15.32
C LEU A 51 -8.06 8.15 -16.01
N ALA A 52 -7.99 8.15 -17.35
CA ALA A 52 -7.60 9.33 -18.12
C ALA A 52 -8.58 10.50 -17.95
N ARG A 53 -9.90 10.24 -17.90
CA ARG A 53 -10.91 11.28 -17.62
C ARG A 53 -10.81 11.82 -16.19
N GLY A 54 -10.38 11.00 -15.25
CA GLY A 54 -10.07 11.42 -13.88
C GLY A 54 -8.72 12.12 -13.73
N GLY A 55 -7.93 12.27 -14.81
CA GLY A 55 -6.61 12.90 -14.76
C GLY A 55 -5.52 12.06 -14.09
N VAL A 56 -5.72 10.74 -13.94
CA VAL A 56 -4.80 9.88 -13.20
C VAL A 56 -3.62 9.47 -14.08
N THR A 57 -2.43 9.98 -13.76
CA THR A 57 -1.18 9.75 -14.48
C THR A 57 -0.04 9.47 -13.52
N PHE A 58 0.97 8.72 -13.97
CA PHE A 58 2.25 8.61 -13.27
C PHE A 58 3.22 9.70 -13.73
N GLY A 59 3.88 10.36 -12.78
CA GLY A 59 4.84 11.43 -13.08
C GLY A 59 4.15 12.76 -13.44
N THR A 60 4.96 13.75 -13.81
CA THR A 60 4.49 15.11 -14.06
C THR A 60 5.01 15.66 -15.40
N GLY A 61 4.33 16.69 -15.91
CA GLY A 61 4.76 17.41 -17.11
C GLY A 61 4.80 16.54 -18.37
N ALA A 62 5.87 16.70 -19.16
CA ALA A 62 6.02 16.03 -20.46
C ALA A 62 6.28 14.51 -20.34
N ASP A 63 6.74 14.05 -19.17
CA ASP A 63 7.04 12.64 -18.90
C ASP A 63 5.84 11.89 -18.27
N ALA A 64 4.70 12.59 -18.10
CA ALA A 64 3.50 11.99 -17.51
C ALA A 64 3.01 10.81 -18.36
N MET A 65 2.93 9.64 -17.73
CA MET A 65 2.45 8.41 -18.35
C MET A 65 1.04 8.06 -17.87
N PRO A 66 0.19 7.47 -18.74
CA PRO A 66 -1.12 6.99 -18.29
C PRO A 66 -0.98 5.96 -17.17
N PHE A 67 -1.73 6.14 -16.08
CA PHE A 67 -1.87 5.11 -15.06
C PHE A 67 -2.63 3.91 -15.65
N VAL A 68 -2.02 2.73 -15.63
CA VAL A 68 -2.59 1.51 -16.22
C VAL A 68 -2.99 0.55 -15.11
N VAL A 69 -4.25 0.13 -15.13
CA VAL A 69 -4.80 -0.85 -14.20
C VAL A 69 -5.12 -2.14 -14.94
N ASP A 70 -4.69 -3.27 -14.36
CA ASP A 70 -5.12 -4.58 -14.81
C ASP A 70 -6.58 -4.83 -14.37
N PRO A 71 -7.47 -5.26 -15.27
CA PRO A 71 -8.85 -5.55 -14.89
C PRO A 71 -9.02 -6.76 -13.98
N VAL A 72 -8.00 -7.64 -13.89
CA VAL A 72 -8.05 -8.80 -13.01
C VAL A 72 -7.65 -8.36 -11.59
N PRO A 73 -8.59 -8.31 -10.63
CA PRO A 73 -8.25 -7.89 -9.28
C PRO A 73 -7.37 -8.93 -8.58
N ARG A 74 -6.52 -8.45 -7.68
CA ARG A 74 -5.87 -9.29 -6.68
C ARG A 74 -6.88 -9.56 -5.56
N VAL A 75 -7.37 -10.79 -5.46
CA VAL A 75 -8.31 -11.18 -4.41
C VAL A 75 -7.52 -11.60 -3.18
N ILE A 76 -7.81 -10.96 -2.04
CA ILE A 76 -7.36 -11.38 -0.72
C ILE A 76 -8.63 -11.79 0.03
N THR A 77 -8.70 -13.06 0.40
CA THR A 77 -9.88 -13.62 1.08
C THR A 77 -10.01 -13.07 2.51
N ALA A 78 -11.21 -13.15 3.08
CA ALA A 78 -11.43 -12.74 4.47
C ALA A 78 -10.53 -13.51 5.46
N ASP A 79 -10.35 -14.82 5.24
CA ASP A 79 -9.48 -15.67 6.05
C ASP A 79 -8.00 -15.25 5.96
N GLU A 80 -7.52 -14.94 4.76
CA GLU A 80 -6.17 -14.40 4.58
C GLU A 80 -6.01 -13.04 5.27
N TRP A 81 -6.98 -12.13 5.08
CA TRP A 81 -6.96 -10.80 5.68
C TRP A 81 -7.02 -10.85 7.20
N SER A 82 -7.77 -11.80 7.77
CA SER A 82 -7.89 -12.00 9.22
C SER A 82 -6.56 -12.29 9.92
N LYS A 83 -5.57 -12.77 9.16
CA LYS A 83 -4.20 -13.03 9.63
C LYS A 83 -3.26 -11.90 9.23
N LEU A 84 -3.35 -11.47 7.98
CA LEU A 84 -2.47 -10.44 7.42
C LEU A 84 -2.67 -9.10 8.13
N GLY A 85 -3.92 -8.61 8.25
CA GLY A 85 -4.24 -7.31 8.84
C GLY A 85 -3.67 -7.13 10.25
N PRO A 86 -4.00 -8.01 11.22
CA PRO A 86 -3.45 -7.93 12.57
C PRO A 86 -1.92 -8.07 12.62
N GLY A 87 -1.32 -8.85 11.72
CA GLY A 87 0.14 -8.96 11.62
C GLY A 87 0.81 -7.66 11.16
N LEU A 88 0.19 -6.95 10.21
CA LEU A 88 0.65 -5.63 9.76
C LEU A 88 0.47 -4.59 10.86
N GLU A 89 -0.66 -4.59 11.56
CA GLU A 89 -0.91 -3.70 12.72
C GLU A 89 0.11 -3.92 13.84
N GLN A 90 0.38 -5.18 14.19
CA GLN A 90 1.40 -5.55 15.17
C GLN A 90 2.79 -5.03 14.76
N ARG A 91 3.13 -5.17 13.47
CA ARG A 91 4.42 -4.71 12.94
C ARG A 91 4.56 -3.19 13.05
N VAL A 92 3.53 -2.43 12.66
CA VAL A 92 3.54 -0.96 12.77
C VAL A 92 3.65 -0.53 14.23
N ALA A 93 2.93 -1.18 15.14
CA ALA A 93 3.03 -0.89 16.58
C ALA A 93 4.44 -1.14 17.14
N ALA A 94 5.11 -2.20 16.67
CA ALA A 94 6.49 -2.49 17.06
C ALA A 94 7.49 -1.46 16.49
N LEU A 95 7.29 -1.04 15.24
CA LEU A 95 8.11 0.00 14.59
C LEU A 95 7.93 1.36 15.28
N GLU A 96 6.69 1.72 15.63
CA GLU A 96 6.39 2.94 16.38
C GLU A 96 7.09 2.95 17.74
N ALA A 97 6.98 1.85 18.50
CA ALA A 97 7.66 1.70 19.78
C ALA A 97 9.19 1.75 19.63
N PHE A 98 9.74 1.19 18.55
CA PHE A 98 11.16 1.26 18.26
C PHE A 98 11.62 2.69 17.98
N VAL A 99 10.91 3.45 17.13
CA VAL A 99 11.25 4.85 16.83
C VAL A 99 11.17 5.70 18.09
N GLN A 100 10.13 5.53 18.91
CA GLN A 100 10.02 6.23 20.19
C GLN A 100 11.19 5.89 21.13
N ASP A 101 11.54 4.61 21.27
CA ASP A 101 12.64 4.19 22.14
C ASP A 101 14.00 4.75 21.68
N VAL A 102 14.26 4.79 20.37
CA VAL A 102 15.49 5.31 19.76
C VAL A 102 15.76 6.77 20.14
N TYR A 103 14.72 7.59 20.18
CA TYR A 103 14.82 9.03 20.50
C TYR A 103 14.64 9.33 22.00
N GLU A 104 14.28 8.35 22.81
CA GLU A 104 14.07 8.50 24.25
C GLU A 104 15.08 7.67 25.06
N SER A 105 14.63 6.61 25.74
CA SER A 105 15.44 5.87 26.73
C SER A 105 16.38 4.83 26.11
N ARG A 106 16.27 4.51 24.81
CA ARG A 106 17.09 3.52 24.10
C ARG A 106 17.19 2.16 24.82
N ARG A 107 16.09 1.68 25.40
CA ARG A 107 16.03 0.40 26.12
C ARG A 107 16.41 -0.79 25.24
N ILE A 108 16.13 -0.74 23.94
CA ILE A 108 16.51 -1.78 22.98
C ILE A 108 18.04 -1.94 22.85
N VAL A 109 18.77 -0.85 23.07
CA VAL A 109 20.24 -0.82 23.10
C VAL A 109 20.75 -1.32 24.45
N GLU A 110 20.16 -0.85 25.55
CA GLU A 110 20.50 -1.32 26.91
C GLU A 110 20.30 -2.83 27.06
N ALA A 111 19.25 -3.38 26.43
CA ALA A 111 18.95 -4.80 26.39
C ALA A 111 19.88 -5.61 25.44
N GLY A 112 20.74 -4.93 24.67
CA GLY A 112 21.68 -5.57 23.75
C GLY A 112 21.05 -6.17 22.49
N VAL A 113 19.79 -5.86 22.18
CA VAL A 113 19.08 -6.40 21.01
C VAL A 113 19.52 -5.70 19.73
N ILE A 114 19.68 -4.37 19.77
CA ILE A 114 20.21 -3.57 18.66
C ILE A 114 21.43 -2.79 19.14
N PRO A 115 22.59 -2.86 18.46
CA PRO A 115 23.76 -2.10 18.86
C PRO A 115 23.57 -0.61 18.56
N ALA A 116 24.00 0.28 19.46
CA ALA A 116 23.89 1.73 19.31
C ALA A 116 24.36 2.23 17.93
N ARG A 117 25.50 1.70 17.45
CA ARG A 117 26.06 2.06 16.14
C ARG A 117 25.09 1.87 14.96
N ALA A 118 24.17 0.90 15.01
CA ALA A 118 23.22 0.66 13.93
C ALA A 118 22.16 1.76 13.84
N ILE A 119 21.93 2.47 14.95
CA ILE A 119 21.03 3.63 15.02
C ILE A 119 21.81 4.90 14.73
N ASP A 120 22.91 5.13 15.45
CA ASP A 120 23.65 6.41 15.41
C ASP A 120 24.34 6.68 14.05
N THR A 121 24.47 5.66 13.20
CA THR A 121 25.02 5.80 11.83
C THR A 121 23.96 5.69 10.74
N ALA A 122 22.69 5.50 11.10
CA ALA A 122 21.61 5.43 10.13
C ALA A 122 21.41 6.80 9.47
N GLU A 123 21.27 6.82 8.15
CA GLU A 123 21.09 8.05 7.36
C GLU A 123 19.90 8.88 7.83
N GLY A 124 18.80 8.23 8.24
CA GLY A 124 17.59 8.90 8.71
C GLY A 124 17.52 9.16 10.21
N PHE A 125 18.62 8.95 10.96
CA PHE A 125 18.64 9.27 12.38
C PHE A 125 18.97 10.75 12.59
N GLU A 126 18.13 11.45 13.36
CA GLU A 126 18.27 12.88 13.62
C GLU A 126 18.55 13.14 15.10
N PRO A 127 19.83 13.27 15.52
CA PRO A 127 20.19 13.40 16.94
C PRO A 127 19.48 14.55 17.65
N GLU A 128 19.14 15.62 16.92
CA GLU A 128 18.46 16.79 17.43
C GLU A 128 17.02 16.53 17.92
N LEU A 129 16.42 15.40 17.52
CA LEU A 129 15.09 14.97 17.97
C LEU A 129 15.10 14.20 19.30
N CYS A 130 16.28 13.83 19.83
CA CYS A 130 16.37 13.07 21.07
C CYS A 130 15.77 13.85 22.26
N GLY A 131 14.82 13.24 22.98
CA GLY A 131 14.07 13.86 24.08
C GLY A 131 13.16 15.02 23.66
N ARG A 132 12.84 15.12 22.36
CA ARG A 132 12.02 16.21 21.79
C ARG A 132 10.81 15.70 21.00
N LEU A 133 10.53 14.41 21.02
CA LEU A 133 9.32 13.89 20.38
C LEU A 133 8.08 14.44 21.10
N PRO A 134 7.08 14.98 20.39
CA PRO A 134 5.89 15.52 21.04
C PRO A 134 5.09 14.43 21.75
N GLU A 135 4.72 14.67 23.01
CA GLU A 135 3.95 13.70 23.78
C GLU A 135 2.58 13.42 23.16
N GLY A 136 2.28 12.13 22.99
CA GLY A 136 0.97 11.68 22.49
C GLY A 136 0.78 11.86 20.99
N VAL A 137 1.81 12.27 20.26
CA VAL A 137 1.82 12.32 18.80
C VAL A 137 2.54 11.07 18.27
N PRO A 138 1.94 10.30 17.34
CA PRO A 138 2.63 9.17 16.70
C PRO A 138 3.87 9.65 15.93
N ALA A 139 5.00 8.94 16.08
CA ALA A 139 6.20 9.19 15.29
C ALA A 139 6.01 8.72 13.84
N ILE A 140 5.25 7.65 13.65
CA ILE A 140 4.83 7.12 12.36
C ILE A 140 3.34 7.46 12.16
N GLY A 141 3.07 8.54 11.42
CA GLY A 141 1.69 8.94 11.12
C GLY A 141 0.99 8.03 10.12
N VAL A 142 1.71 7.61 9.07
CA VAL A 142 1.21 6.69 8.04
C VAL A 142 2.32 5.71 7.66
N ALA A 143 2.00 4.42 7.61
CA ALA A 143 2.92 3.37 7.20
C ALA A 143 2.43 2.71 5.90
N GLY A 144 3.30 2.65 4.89
CA GLY A 144 3.11 1.83 3.69
C GLY A 144 3.94 0.56 3.81
N LEU A 145 3.31 -0.61 3.79
CA LEU A 145 4.01 -1.88 3.91
C LEU A 145 3.94 -2.64 2.59
N ASP A 146 5.11 -2.96 2.03
CA ASP A 146 5.19 -3.72 0.79
C ASP A 146 5.13 -5.22 1.11
N VAL A 147 4.00 -5.83 0.78
CA VAL A 147 3.71 -7.23 1.08
C VAL A 147 3.72 -8.05 -0.20
N VAL A 148 4.46 -9.14 -0.19
CA VAL A 148 4.47 -10.15 -1.26
C VAL A 148 3.94 -11.47 -0.78
N ARG A 149 3.53 -12.30 -1.73
CA ARG A 149 3.24 -13.71 -1.49
C ARG A 149 4.33 -14.56 -2.12
N ASP A 150 4.94 -15.44 -1.34
CA ASP A 150 5.96 -16.35 -1.84
C ASP A 150 5.37 -17.54 -2.61
N ARG A 151 6.26 -18.40 -3.13
CA ARG A 151 5.91 -19.64 -3.85
C ARG A 151 5.11 -20.65 -3.03
N GLU A 152 5.21 -20.60 -1.71
CA GLU A 152 4.41 -21.43 -0.81
C GLU A 152 3.04 -20.79 -0.46
N GLY A 153 2.77 -19.60 -0.96
CA GLY A 153 1.54 -18.86 -0.71
C GLY A 153 1.53 -18.05 0.58
N ARG A 154 2.69 -17.89 1.23
CA ARG A 154 2.85 -17.15 2.50
C ARG A 154 3.05 -15.67 2.24
N PHE A 155 2.42 -14.82 3.05
CA PHE A 155 2.66 -13.39 3.01
C PHE A 155 3.95 -13.03 3.74
N LEU A 156 4.77 -12.18 3.11
CA LEU A 156 6.03 -11.68 3.63
C LEU A 156 6.08 -10.17 3.41
N VAL A 157 6.61 -9.43 4.40
CA VAL A 157 6.89 -8.00 4.24
C VAL A 157 8.27 -7.85 3.62
N LEU A 158 8.37 -7.13 2.51
CA LEU A 158 9.65 -6.81 1.88
C LEU A 158 10.24 -5.51 2.40
N GLU A 159 9.39 -4.50 2.59
CA GLU A 159 9.83 -3.13 2.90
C GLU A 159 8.80 -2.39 3.76
N ASP A 160 9.30 -1.53 4.65
CA ASP A 160 8.52 -0.63 5.49
C ASP A 160 8.75 0.83 5.05
N ASN A 161 7.73 1.46 4.49
CA ASN A 161 7.76 2.87 4.09
C ASN A 161 7.12 3.74 5.17
N LEU A 162 7.94 4.29 6.07
CA LEU A 162 7.51 5.02 7.28
C LEU A 162 7.73 6.54 7.21
N ARG A 163 8.19 7.05 6.06
CA ARG A 163 8.44 8.48 5.83
C ARG A 163 7.21 9.12 5.18
N THR A 164 7.23 9.25 3.86
CA THR A 164 6.16 9.81 3.04
C THR A 164 5.66 8.74 2.07
N PRO A 165 4.97 7.68 2.56
CA PRO A 165 4.49 6.61 1.69
C PRO A 165 3.51 7.17 0.64
N SER A 166 3.71 6.77 -0.62
CA SER A 166 2.87 7.17 -1.75
C SER A 166 1.97 6.02 -2.22
N GLY A 167 1.16 6.24 -3.26
CA GLY A 167 0.35 5.18 -3.87
C GLY A 167 -1.11 5.11 -3.37
N PHE A 168 -1.43 5.75 -2.26
CA PHE A 168 -2.78 5.72 -1.67
C PHE A 168 -3.88 6.20 -2.64
N ALA A 169 -3.68 7.36 -3.29
CA ALA A 169 -4.62 7.90 -4.26
C ALA A 169 -4.73 7.02 -5.53
N TYR A 170 -3.63 6.42 -5.98
CA TYR A 170 -3.65 5.46 -7.09
C TYR A 170 -4.47 4.21 -6.78
N ALA A 171 -4.36 3.68 -5.56
CA ALA A 171 -5.19 2.56 -5.12
C ALA A 171 -6.69 2.93 -5.14
N ALA A 172 -7.03 4.16 -4.74
CA ALA A 172 -8.41 4.63 -4.71
C ALA A 172 -8.97 4.82 -6.12
N ALA A 173 -8.17 5.41 -7.01
CA ALA A 173 -8.49 5.54 -8.43
C ALA A 173 -8.66 4.18 -9.12
N ALA A 174 -7.75 3.23 -8.86
CA ALA A 174 -7.82 1.87 -9.40
C ALA A 174 -9.10 1.16 -8.93
N ARG A 175 -9.40 1.24 -7.62
CA ARG A 175 -10.63 0.68 -7.06
C ARG A 175 -11.87 1.29 -7.71
N GLY A 176 -11.98 2.62 -7.73
CA GLY A 176 -13.15 3.30 -8.30
C GLY A 176 -13.36 2.99 -9.78
N ALA A 177 -12.28 2.82 -10.56
CA ALA A 177 -12.40 2.43 -11.96
C ALA A 177 -12.85 0.97 -12.16
N LEU A 178 -12.47 0.07 -11.24
CA LEU A 178 -12.85 -1.36 -11.24
C LEU A 178 -14.25 -1.61 -10.68
N ASP A 179 -14.71 -0.84 -9.71
CA ASP A 179 -16.06 -1.01 -9.11
C ASP A 179 -17.18 -0.63 -10.09
N LEU A 180 -16.87 0.16 -11.13
CA LEU A 180 -17.78 0.44 -12.24
C LEU A 180 -17.85 -0.69 -13.28
N GLU A 181 -17.05 -1.74 -13.11
CA GLU A 181 -17.10 -2.93 -13.93
C GLU A 181 -18.04 -3.96 -13.32
N PRO A 182 -18.77 -4.75 -14.13
CA PRO A 182 -19.71 -5.76 -13.65
C PRO A 182 -18.98 -7.01 -13.13
N LEU A 183 -18.06 -6.79 -12.18
CA LEU A 183 -17.37 -7.82 -11.42
C LEU A 183 -18.19 -8.14 -10.16
N PRO A 184 -18.04 -9.34 -9.58
CA PRO A 184 -18.84 -9.75 -8.42
C PRO A 184 -18.59 -8.83 -7.22
N GLU A 185 -19.65 -8.21 -6.70
CA GLU A 185 -19.58 -7.23 -5.60
C GLU A 185 -19.64 -7.86 -4.20
N SER A 186 -20.21 -9.06 -4.07
CA SER A 186 -20.46 -9.69 -2.77
C SER A 186 -19.17 -9.83 -1.95
N ASP A 187 -19.20 -9.32 -0.72
CA ASP A 187 -18.15 -9.38 0.31
C ASP A 187 -16.87 -8.57 0.07
N ARG A 188 -16.88 -7.63 -0.88
CA ARG A 188 -15.76 -6.66 -1.03
C ARG A 188 -15.80 -5.62 0.08
N ARG A 189 -14.66 -5.40 0.75
CA ARG A 189 -14.50 -4.20 1.57
C ARG A 189 -14.50 -2.95 0.69
N PRO A 190 -15.25 -1.90 1.05
CA PRO A 190 -15.18 -0.62 0.38
C PRO A 190 -13.77 -0.03 0.51
N PHE A 191 -13.34 0.71 -0.51
CA PHE A 191 -12.08 1.44 -0.50
C PHE A 191 -12.25 2.72 -1.31
N GLY A 192 -11.86 3.87 -0.73
CA GLY A 192 -12.23 5.20 -1.24
C GLY A 192 -12.48 6.16 -0.07
N GLU A 193 -13.70 6.67 0.04
CA GLU A 193 -14.07 7.68 1.06
C GLU A 193 -13.69 7.29 2.49
N GLU A 194 -13.97 6.05 2.91
CA GLU A 194 -13.59 5.56 4.25
C GLU A 194 -12.09 5.60 4.49
N ALA A 195 -11.30 5.29 3.46
CA ALA A 195 -9.86 5.31 3.56
C ALA A 195 -9.34 6.76 3.68
N PHE A 196 -9.91 7.71 2.92
CA PHE A 196 -9.58 9.13 3.06
C PHE A 196 -10.03 9.70 4.41
N ALA A 197 -11.17 9.25 4.94
CA ALA A 197 -11.63 9.60 6.27
C ALA A 197 -10.64 9.09 7.35
N ALA A 198 -10.14 7.86 7.21
CA ALA A 198 -9.12 7.30 8.09
C ALA A 198 -7.79 8.08 8.01
N LEU A 199 -7.37 8.50 6.82
CA LEU A 199 -6.21 9.39 6.66
C LEU A 199 -6.44 10.74 7.37
N GLY A 200 -7.61 11.33 7.19
CA GLY A 200 -7.98 12.56 7.89
C GLY A 200 -7.96 12.40 9.42
N GLU A 201 -8.34 11.23 9.93
CA GLU A 201 -8.25 10.92 11.35
C GLU A 201 -6.80 10.75 11.82
N ALA A 202 -5.97 10.03 11.07
CA ALA A 202 -4.54 9.90 11.36
C ALA A 202 -3.84 11.27 11.43
N LEU A 203 -4.19 12.20 10.53
CA LEU A 203 -3.68 13.57 10.57
C LEU A 203 -4.15 14.34 11.81
N ARG A 204 -5.40 14.14 12.25
CA ARG A 204 -5.90 14.77 13.48
C ARG A 204 -5.20 14.24 14.73
N GLN A 205 -4.83 12.95 14.75
CA GLN A 205 -4.05 12.34 15.84
C GLN A 205 -2.64 12.92 15.97
N ALA A 206 -2.13 13.61 14.94
CA ALA A 206 -0.87 14.33 15.02
C ALA A 206 -0.96 15.66 15.80
N THR A 207 -2.15 16.03 16.30
CA THR A 207 -2.33 17.22 17.13
C THR A 207 -1.75 16.97 18.54
N PRO A 208 -0.78 17.78 19.01
CA PRO A 208 -0.23 17.62 20.36
C PRO A 208 -1.30 17.70 21.45
N ARG A 209 -1.11 16.94 22.52
CA ARG A 209 -2.03 16.96 23.66
C ARG A 209 -2.16 18.37 24.25
N GLY A 210 -3.40 18.80 24.45
CA GLY A 210 -3.71 20.11 25.04
C GLY A 210 -3.67 21.29 24.06
N ALA A 211 -3.38 21.04 22.77
CA ALA A 211 -3.59 22.03 21.72
C ALA A 211 -5.06 22.06 21.28
N ASP A 212 -5.55 23.22 20.83
CA ASP A 212 -6.85 23.32 20.17
C ASP A 212 -6.86 22.48 18.87
N PRO A 213 -8.02 21.95 18.45
CA PRO A 213 -8.13 21.23 17.19
C PRO A 213 -7.57 22.06 16.04
N ALA A 214 -6.45 21.60 15.48
CA ALA A 214 -5.73 22.34 14.46
C ALA A 214 -6.30 22.04 13.06
N SER A 215 -6.26 23.04 12.19
CA SER A 215 -6.44 22.82 10.76
C SER A 215 -5.26 22.01 10.21
N ALA A 216 -5.55 20.92 9.50
CA ALA A 216 -4.52 20.18 8.77
C ALA A 216 -4.24 20.84 7.42
N ALA A 217 -2.96 20.93 7.04
CA ALA A 217 -2.52 21.34 5.72
C ALA A 217 -1.57 20.30 5.16
N VAL A 218 -1.62 20.09 3.84
CA VAL A 218 -0.66 19.23 3.13
C VAL A 218 0.42 20.11 2.54
N LEU A 219 1.65 19.95 3.04
CA LEU A 219 2.83 20.58 2.45
C LEU A 219 3.35 19.70 1.31
N THR A 220 3.68 20.32 0.18
CA THR A 220 4.17 19.63 -1.02
C THR A 220 5.38 20.35 -1.59
N ASP A 221 6.33 19.58 -2.13
CA ASP A 221 7.47 20.10 -2.91
C ASP A 221 7.05 20.74 -4.24
N GLY A 222 5.75 20.65 -4.58
CA GLY A 222 5.16 21.31 -5.73
C GLY A 222 5.14 20.43 -6.99
N PRO A 223 4.73 21.01 -8.15
CA PRO A 223 4.42 20.26 -9.38
C PRO A 223 5.58 19.48 -10.01
N GLN A 224 6.81 19.68 -9.53
CA GLN A 224 7.99 18.95 -10.00
C GLN A 224 8.15 17.60 -9.28
N SER A 225 7.45 17.39 -8.16
CA SER A 225 7.42 16.09 -7.48
C SER A 225 6.56 15.09 -8.25
N SER A 226 7.07 13.87 -8.42
CA SER A 226 6.35 12.78 -9.07
C SER A 226 5.09 12.33 -8.31
N ALA A 227 4.95 12.73 -7.03
CA ALA A 227 3.82 12.44 -6.16
C ALA A 227 2.91 13.66 -5.91
N TYR A 228 2.95 14.68 -6.77
CA TYR A 228 2.17 15.91 -6.58
C TYR A 228 0.66 15.76 -6.78
N TYR A 229 0.22 14.89 -7.72
CA TYR A 229 -1.19 14.66 -8.08
C TYR A 229 -1.68 13.32 -7.54
#